data_AF-A0A7I7Q2X7-F1
#
_entry.id   AF-A0A7I7Q2X7-F1
#
_cell.length_a   1.000
_cell.length_b   1.000
_cell.length_c   1.000
_cell.angle_alpha   90.00
_cell.angle_beta   90.00
_cell.angle_gamma   90.00
#
_symmetry.space_group_name_H-M   'P 1'
#
loop_
_entity.id
_entity.type
_entity.pdbx_description
1 polymer ?
#
loop_
_entity_poly.entity_id
_entity_poly.type
_entity_poly.pdbx_seq_one_letter_code
_entity_poly.pdbx_strand_id
1 'polypeptide(L)'
;MTGPKTLADHIGPTLRDAAAAAGRPEGAVKVIAALPIRVTEDVDGARKLAAEEYSIYGTLPSYRAMLDREGFAGPEEIALIGDEATVTDRIDELRAAGVDEFIGSPFGDDEETIARSRGLLRKIAGPAD
;
A
#
# COMPACT_ATOMS: atom_id res chain seq x y z
N MET A 1 -8.31 2.53 1.04
CA MET A 1 -6.92 2.28 1.39
C MET A 1 -6.94 1.00 2.17
N THR A 2 -6.11 0.04 1.76
CA THR A 2 -6.21 -1.34 2.22
C THR A 2 -4.81 -1.83 2.53
N GLY A 3 -4.58 -2.30 3.76
CA GLY A 3 -3.28 -2.80 4.20
C GLY A 3 -3.05 -4.27 3.84
N PRO A 4 -1.86 -4.81 4.18
CA PRO A 4 -1.44 -6.15 3.80
C PRO A 4 -2.34 -7.25 4.39
N LYS A 5 -2.83 -7.10 5.62
CA LYS A 5 -3.68 -8.10 6.26
C LYS A 5 -5.01 -8.27 5.51
N THR A 6 -5.68 -7.16 5.20
CA THR A 6 -6.95 -7.19 4.47
C THR A 6 -6.74 -7.62 3.03
N LEU A 7 -5.61 -7.29 2.41
CA LEU A 7 -5.26 -7.79 1.08
C LEU A 7 -5.14 -9.32 1.08
N ALA A 8 -4.40 -9.88 2.04
CA ALA A 8 -4.16 -11.31 2.18
C ALA A 8 -5.43 -12.10 2.58
N ASP A 9 -6.18 -11.59 3.56
CA ASP A 9 -7.25 -12.37 4.21
C ASP A 9 -8.63 -12.13 3.57
N HIS A 10 -8.81 -11.01 2.88
CA HIS A 10 -10.11 -10.61 2.36
C HIS A 10 -10.12 -10.35 0.86
N ILE A 11 -9.33 -9.41 0.36
CA ILE A 11 -9.43 -8.95 -1.04
C ILE A 11 -8.99 -10.05 -2.01
N GLY A 12 -7.76 -10.55 -1.84
CA GLY A 12 -7.20 -11.57 -2.72
C GLY A 12 -8.06 -12.85 -2.78
N PRO A 13 -8.38 -13.47 -1.63
CA PRO A 13 -9.24 -14.66 -1.58
C PRO A 13 -10.61 -14.43 -2.21
N THR A 14 -11.31 -13.35 -1.83
CA THR A 14 -12.67 -13.08 -2.34
C THR A 14 -12.70 -12.97 -3.87
N LEU A 15 -11.72 -12.28 -4.47
CA LEU A 15 -11.66 -12.14 -5.93
C LEU A 15 -11.32 -13.45 -6.64
N ARG A 16 -10.38 -14.23 -6.08
CA ARG A 16 -9.96 -15.52 -6.67
C ARG A 16 -11.05 -16.58 -6.55
N ASP A 17 -11.73 -16.66 -5.42
CA ASP A 17 -12.86 -17.56 -5.22
C ASP A 17 -14.02 -17.25 -6.16
N ALA A 18 -14.34 -15.96 -6.36
CA ALA A 18 -15.35 -15.53 -7.32
C ALA A 18 -14.97 -15.90 -8.76
N ALA A 19 -13.69 -15.76 -9.13
CA ALA A 19 -13.22 -16.15 -10.45
C ALA A 19 -13.29 -17.66 -10.67
N ALA A 20 -12.92 -18.46 -9.65
CA ALA A 20 -13.04 -19.92 -9.68
C ALA A 20 -14.50 -20.36 -9.79
N ALA A 21 -15.41 -19.76 -9.02
CA ALA A 21 -16.85 -20.03 -9.10
C ALA A 21 -17.45 -19.70 -10.47
N ALA A 22 -16.87 -18.73 -11.18
CA ALA A 22 -17.22 -18.38 -12.56
C ALA A 22 -16.53 -19.27 -13.62
N GLY A 23 -15.76 -20.29 -13.23
CA GLY A 23 -15.07 -21.20 -14.13
C GLY A 23 -13.86 -20.59 -14.86
N ARG A 24 -13.29 -19.49 -14.34
CA ARG A 24 -12.08 -18.86 -14.90
C ARG A 24 -10.85 -19.68 -14.52
N PRO A 25 -9.78 -19.68 -15.35
CA PRO A 25 -8.56 -20.41 -15.03
C PRO A 25 -7.85 -19.84 -13.80
N GLU A 26 -7.03 -20.66 -13.17
CA GLU A 26 -6.14 -20.24 -12.09
C GLU A 26 -5.24 -19.08 -12.56
N GLY A 27 -5.03 -18.09 -11.70
CA GLY A 27 -4.25 -16.89 -12.05
C GLY A 27 -4.95 -15.88 -12.97
N ALA A 28 -6.24 -16.08 -13.30
CA ALA A 28 -7.02 -15.12 -14.09
C ALA A 28 -7.31 -13.78 -13.39
N VAL A 29 -6.99 -13.69 -12.10
CA VAL A 29 -7.13 -12.47 -11.28
C VAL A 29 -5.74 -11.98 -10.93
N LYS A 30 -5.52 -10.68 -11.16
CA LYS A 30 -4.36 -9.94 -10.69
C LYS A 30 -4.80 -8.91 -9.66
N VAL A 31 -4.13 -8.87 -8.51
CA VAL A 31 -4.39 -7.92 -7.43
C VAL A 31 -3.35 -6.81 -7.50
N ILE A 32 -3.81 -5.58 -7.68
CA ILE A 32 -2.95 -4.40 -7.73
C ILE A 32 -3.22 -3.55 -6.48
N ALA A 33 -2.16 -3.19 -5.75
CA ALA A 33 -2.25 -2.32 -4.58
C ALA A 33 -1.55 -0.98 -4.86
N ALA A 34 -2.27 0.12 -4.71
CA ALA A 34 -1.74 1.47 -4.85
C ALA A 34 -1.74 2.18 -3.49
N LEU A 35 -0.56 2.45 -2.91
CA LEU A 35 -0.44 3.01 -1.57
C LEU A 35 0.53 4.20 -1.53
N PRO A 36 0.29 5.17 -0.62
CA PRO A 36 1.25 6.24 -0.36
C PRO A 36 2.60 5.71 0.13
N ILE A 37 3.68 6.33 -0.30
CA ILE A 37 5.05 5.98 0.10
C ILE A 37 5.86 7.25 0.39
N ARG A 38 6.61 7.25 1.49
CA ARG A 38 7.53 8.33 1.85
C ARG A 38 8.78 7.76 2.51
N VAL A 39 9.91 7.87 1.82
CA VAL A 39 11.24 7.54 2.37
C VAL A 39 11.77 8.75 3.13
N THR A 40 11.92 8.62 4.46
CA THR A 40 12.33 9.70 5.35
C THR A 40 12.88 9.16 6.68
N GLU A 41 13.72 9.95 7.34
CA GLU A 41 14.12 9.70 8.74
C GLU A 41 13.12 10.32 9.73
N ASP A 42 12.33 11.32 9.31
CA ASP A 42 11.29 11.95 10.12
C ASP A 42 9.95 11.20 9.98
N VAL A 43 9.90 10.01 10.59
CA VAL A 43 8.72 9.13 10.55
C VAL A 43 7.51 9.79 11.22
N ASP A 44 7.71 10.48 12.34
CA ASP A 44 6.62 11.10 13.10
C ASP A 44 6.01 12.28 12.35
N GLY A 45 6.85 13.15 11.76
CA GLY A 45 6.38 14.24 10.90
C GLY A 45 5.63 13.71 9.67
N ALA A 46 6.16 12.67 9.02
CA ALA A 46 5.51 12.05 7.87
C ALA A 46 4.16 11.41 8.22
N ARG A 47 4.03 10.76 9.38
CA ARG A 47 2.75 10.21 9.85
C ARG A 47 1.72 11.30 10.12
N LYS A 48 2.13 12.41 10.74
CA LYS A 48 1.25 13.57 10.95
C LYS A 48 0.76 14.15 9.62
N LEU A 49 1.64 14.32 8.64
CA LEU A 49 1.25 14.79 7.32
C LEU A 49 0.28 13.82 6.65
N ALA A 50 0.57 12.51 6.68
CA ALA A 50 -0.31 11.50 6.10
C ALA A 50 -1.70 11.48 6.77
N ALA A 51 -1.76 11.67 8.09
CA ALA A 51 -3.01 11.73 8.82
C ALA A 51 -3.87 12.94 8.38
N GLU A 52 -3.22 14.07 8.10
CA GLU A 52 -3.88 15.28 7.58
C GLU A 52 -4.35 15.08 6.13
N GLU A 53 -3.45 14.76 5.21
CA GLU A 53 -3.73 14.65 3.76
C GLU A 53 -4.75 13.56 3.45
N TYR A 54 -4.72 12.44 4.18
CA TYR A 54 -5.57 11.29 3.93
C TYR A 54 -6.76 11.19 4.89
N SER A 55 -6.96 12.18 5.76
CA SER A 55 -8.04 12.21 6.75
C SER A 55 -9.43 11.88 6.17
N ILE A 56 -9.74 12.40 4.97
CA ILE A 56 -11.03 12.17 4.30
C ILE A 56 -11.31 10.67 4.11
N TYR A 57 -10.30 9.86 3.80
CA TYR A 57 -10.47 8.42 3.61
C TYR A 57 -10.87 7.70 4.90
N GLY A 58 -10.49 8.22 6.07
CA GLY A 58 -10.95 7.67 7.35
C GLY A 58 -12.47 7.82 7.57
N THR A 59 -13.11 8.75 6.86
CA THR A 59 -14.54 9.07 7.01
C THR A 59 -15.45 8.38 5.99
N LEU A 60 -14.89 7.92 4.86
CA LEU A 60 -15.66 7.26 3.82
C LEU A 60 -15.98 5.81 4.24
N PRO A 61 -17.25 5.37 4.24
CA PRO A 61 -17.63 4.08 4.80
C PRO A 61 -16.85 2.87 4.24
N SER A 62 -16.59 2.85 2.94
CA SER A 62 -15.85 1.75 2.29
C SER A 62 -14.38 1.71 2.71
N TYR A 63 -13.74 2.85 2.93
CA TYR A 63 -12.34 2.94 3.37
C TYR A 63 -12.22 2.65 4.87
N ARG A 64 -13.14 3.18 5.69
CA ARG A 64 -13.22 2.86 7.12
C ARG A 64 -13.35 1.36 7.36
N ALA A 65 -14.19 0.68 6.58
CA ALA A 65 -14.36 -0.77 6.67
C ALA A 65 -13.07 -1.57 6.39
N MET A 66 -12.15 -1.04 5.57
CA MET A 66 -10.84 -1.66 5.35
C MET A 66 -9.89 -1.36 6.51
N LEU A 67 -9.87 -0.13 7.02
CA LEU A 67 -9.10 0.24 8.21
C LEU A 67 -9.50 -0.60 9.44
N ASP A 68 -10.79 -0.85 9.62
CA ASP A 68 -11.30 -1.72 10.71
C ASP A 68 -10.80 -3.16 10.60
N ARG A 69 -10.69 -3.70 9.37
CA ARG A 69 -10.15 -5.05 9.13
C ARG A 69 -8.65 -5.13 9.43
N GLU A 70 -7.92 -4.07 9.13
CA GLU A 70 -6.51 -3.93 9.53
C GLU A 70 -6.37 -3.80 11.05
N GLY A 71 -7.32 -3.15 11.71
CA GLY A 71 -7.20 -2.73 13.11
C GLY A 71 -6.54 -1.35 13.26
N PHE A 72 -6.50 -0.56 12.18
CA PHE A 72 -5.90 0.78 12.17
C PHE A 72 -6.90 1.83 12.63
N ALA A 73 -6.41 2.75 13.46
CA ALA A 73 -7.15 3.93 13.88
C ALA A 73 -7.29 4.91 12.70
N GLY A 74 -6.25 5.06 11.89
CA GLY A 74 -6.18 6.10 10.87
C GLY A 74 -5.57 5.69 9.53
N PRO A 75 -5.83 6.48 8.48
CA PRO A 75 -5.29 6.27 7.14
C PRO A 75 -3.74 6.30 7.07
N GLU A 76 -3.09 7.04 7.96
CA GLU A 76 -1.64 7.17 8.06
C GLU A 76 -0.92 5.85 8.35
N GLU A 77 -1.61 4.89 8.97
CA GLU A 77 -1.05 3.56 9.28
C GLU A 77 -0.93 2.66 8.04
N ILE A 78 -1.65 3.01 6.97
CA ILE A 78 -1.54 2.33 5.68
C ILE A 78 -0.35 2.85 4.86
N ALA A 79 0.03 4.11 5.02
CA ALA A 79 1.13 4.70 4.26
C ALA A 79 2.47 4.02 4.59
N LEU A 80 3.28 3.77 3.56
CA LEU A 80 4.61 3.17 3.70
C LEU A 80 5.60 4.29 4.03
N ILE A 81 5.85 4.50 5.32
CA ILE A 81 6.68 5.59 5.85
C ILE A 81 7.86 5.00 6.62
N GLY A 82 9.07 5.42 6.28
CA GLY A 82 10.29 4.99 6.97
C GLY A 82 11.55 5.25 6.16
N ASP A 83 12.68 4.72 6.62
CA ASP A 83 13.89 4.66 5.82
C ASP A 83 13.73 3.67 4.64
N GLU A 84 14.75 3.56 3.78
CA GLU A 84 14.67 2.68 2.61
C GLU A 84 14.44 1.21 2.98
N ALA A 85 15.05 0.74 4.07
CA ALA A 85 14.93 -0.65 4.52
C ALA A 85 13.49 -0.94 5.00
N THR A 86 12.97 -0.10 5.90
CA THR A 86 11.61 -0.19 6.42
C THR A 86 10.58 -0.17 5.29
N VAL A 87 10.72 0.75 4.34
CA VAL A 87 9.79 0.86 3.22
C VAL A 87 9.90 -0.35 2.29
N THR A 88 11.10 -0.89 2.07
CA THR A 88 11.31 -2.12 1.29
C THR A 88 10.62 -3.32 1.94
N ASP A 89 10.83 -3.51 3.24
CA ASP A 89 10.19 -4.61 4.01
C ASP A 89 8.67 -4.53 3.91
N ARG A 90 8.11 -3.31 4.00
CA ARG A 90 6.66 -3.07 3.86
C ARG A 90 6.14 -3.36 2.45
N ILE A 91 6.94 -3.13 1.40
CA ILE A 91 6.57 -3.53 0.03
C ILE A 91 6.61 -5.06 -0.09
N ASP A 92 7.59 -5.72 0.52
CA ASP A 92 7.68 -7.19 0.53
C ASP A 92 6.53 -7.83 1.32
N GLU A 93 6.03 -7.19 2.38
CA GLU A 93 4.78 -7.60 3.05
C GLU A 93 3.58 -7.61 2.09
N LEU A 94 3.45 -6.61 1.19
CA LEU A 94 2.37 -6.57 0.19
C LEU A 94 2.52 -7.72 -0.81
N ARG A 95 3.74 -7.98 -1.28
CA ARG A 95 4.04 -9.12 -2.15
C ARG A 95 3.66 -10.44 -1.46
N ALA A 96 4.05 -10.61 -0.20
CA ALA A 96 3.71 -11.79 0.60
C ALA A 96 2.19 -11.92 0.84
N ALA A 97 1.46 -10.80 0.91
CA ALA A 97 0.01 -10.77 0.97
C ALA A 97 -0.68 -11.17 -0.36
N GLY A 98 0.10 -11.51 -1.40
CA GLY A 98 -0.43 -11.96 -2.69
C GLY A 98 -0.86 -10.82 -3.60
N VAL A 99 -0.28 -9.62 -3.44
CA VAL A 99 -0.34 -8.53 -4.42
C VAL A 99 0.56 -8.88 -5.61
N ASP A 100 -0.01 -8.83 -6.80
CA ASP A 100 0.71 -9.09 -8.05
C ASP A 100 1.49 -7.84 -8.52
N GLU A 101 0.94 -6.65 -8.32
CA GLU A 101 1.57 -5.38 -8.71
C GLU A 101 1.38 -4.31 -7.64
N PHE A 102 2.46 -3.59 -7.35
CA PHE A 102 2.46 -2.48 -6.41
C PHE A 102 2.67 -1.15 -7.13
N ILE A 103 1.80 -0.19 -6.86
CA ILE A 103 1.93 1.19 -7.31
C ILE A 103 2.24 2.06 -6.08
N GLY A 104 3.50 2.45 -5.95
CA GLY A 104 3.90 3.44 -4.95
C GLY A 104 3.50 4.85 -5.40
N SER A 105 2.78 5.58 -4.54
CA SER A 105 2.45 7.00 -4.75
C SER A 105 3.29 7.88 -3.81
N PRO A 106 4.45 8.41 -4.26
CA PRO A 106 5.26 9.30 -3.45
C PRO A 106 4.46 10.51 -2.97
N PHE A 107 4.53 10.79 -1.67
CA PHE A 107 3.89 11.96 -1.07
C PHE A 107 4.87 12.74 -0.19
N GLY A 108 4.56 14.01 0.05
CA GLY A 108 5.42 14.95 0.74
C GLY A 108 5.37 16.34 0.11
N ASP A 109 5.94 17.29 0.83
CA ASP A 109 5.94 18.72 0.55
C ASP A 109 7.26 19.22 -0.06
N ASP A 110 8.27 18.35 -0.17
CA ASP A 110 9.58 18.67 -0.71
C ASP A 110 10.01 17.73 -1.86
N GLU A 111 10.72 18.29 -2.85
CA GLU A 111 11.15 17.53 -4.03
C GLU A 111 12.17 16.44 -3.71
N GLU A 112 12.98 16.61 -2.66
CA GLU A 112 14.02 15.65 -2.27
C GLU A 112 13.40 14.35 -1.76
N THR A 113 12.43 14.43 -0.84
CA THR A 113 11.66 13.30 -0.33
C THR A 113 10.94 12.56 -1.45
N ILE A 114 10.31 13.30 -2.37
CA ILE A 114 9.65 12.70 -3.54
C ILE A 114 10.68 11.99 -4.41
N ALA A 115 11.84 12.60 -4.66
CA ALA A 115 12.91 12.00 -5.44
C ALA A 115 13.50 10.75 -4.78
N ARG A 116 13.73 10.76 -3.46
CA ARG A 116 14.21 9.59 -2.69
C ARG A 116 13.23 8.44 -2.77
N SER A 117 11.94 8.71 -2.55
CA SER A 117 10.88 7.69 -2.64
C SER A 117 10.76 7.10 -4.04
N ARG A 118 10.84 7.92 -5.09
CA ARG A 118 10.91 7.46 -6.49
C ARG A 118 12.19 6.67 -6.77
N GLY A 119 13.32 7.08 -6.20
CA GLY A 119 14.60 6.40 -6.31
C GLY A 119 14.53 4.97 -5.77
N LEU A 120 13.93 4.80 -4.59
CA LEU A 120 13.69 3.47 -4.01
C LEU A 120 12.80 2.61 -4.91
N LEU A 121 11.68 3.14 -5.38
CA LEU A 121 10.77 2.41 -6.28
C LEU A 121 11.48 1.92 -7.54
N ARG A 122 12.33 2.74 -8.16
CA ARG A 122 13.14 2.35 -9.34
C ARG A 122 14.15 1.25 -8.99
N LYS A 123 14.79 1.33 -7.84
CA LYS A 123 15.75 0.32 -7.36
C LYS A 123 15.07 -1.04 -7.16
N ILE A 124 13.85 -1.04 -6.62
CA ILE A 124 13.07 -2.27 -6.37
C ILE A 124 12.50 -2.85 -7.67
N ALA A 125 11.98 -2.00 -8.57
CA ALA A 125 11.39 -2.44 -9.83
C ALA A 125 12.43 -3.06 -10.78
N GLY A 126 13.71 -2.69 -10.65
CA GLY A 126 14.76 -3.06 -11.60
C GLY A 126 14.66 -2.27 -12.90
N PRO A 127 15.49 -2.59 -13.91
CA PRO A 127 15.35 -2.00 -15.24
C PRO A 127 13.96 -2.33 -15.82
N ALA A 128 13.33 -1.35 -16.47
CA ALA A 128 12.14 -1.62 -17.25
C ALA A 128 12.57 -2.45 -18.48
N ASP A 129 12.02 -3.66 -18.60
CA ASP A 129 12.17 -4.51 -19.79
C ASP A 129 11.51 -3.89 -21.03
#